data_AF-E2NFK4-F1
#
_entry.id   AF-E2NFK4-F1
#
_cell.length_a   1.000
_cell.length_b   1.000
_cell.length_c   1.000
_cell.angle_alpha   90.00
_cell.angle_beta   90.00
_cell.angle_gamma   90.00
#
_symmetry.space_group_name_H-M   'P 1'
#
loop_
_entity.id
_entity.type
_entity.pdbx_description
1 polymer ?
#
loop_
_entity_poly.entity_id
_entity_poly.type
_entity_poly.pdbx_seq_one_letter_code
_entity_poly.pdbx_strand_id
1 'polypeptide(L)' 'MKNKMKKILVFMGVVAIVIGGHVYSKQSSVKMSSLMLENIEALADSETDGVHCFGKGLVDCPLNHDKVYMYDAPYSLYY' A
#
# COMPACT_ATOMS: atom_id res chain seq x y z
N MET A 1 29.29 32.88 -36.50
CA MET A 1 28.67 32.63 -35.17
C MET A 1 27.41 31.76 -35.24
N LYS A 2 26.55 31.93 -36.25
CA LYS A 2 25.28 31.20 -36.43
C LYS A 2 25.41 29.66 -36.43
N ASN A 3 26.42 29.09 -37.10
CA ASN A 3 26.67 27.64 -37.08
C ASN A 3 27.23 27.12 -35.75
N LYS A 4 27.92 27.96 -34.96
CA LYS A 4 28.42 27.56 -33.62
C LYS A 4 27.26 27.47 -32.62
N MET A 5 26.33 28.42 -32.66
CA MET A 5 25.08 28.39 -31.86
C MET A 5 24.21 27.17 -32.19
N LYS A 6 24.08 26.81 -33.47
CA LYS A 6 23.31 25.63 -33.89
C LYS A 6 23.93 24.32 -33.38
N LYS A 7 25.27 24.22 -33.34
CA LYS A 7 25.98 23.07 -32.76
C LYS A 7 25.81 22.98 -31.24
N ILE A 8 25.83 24.12 -30.54
CA ILE A 8 25.59 24.18 -29.08
C ILE A 8 24.16 23.71 -28.74
N LEU A 9 23.15 24.16 -29.51
CA LEU A 9 21.76 23.73 -29.33
C LEU A 9 21.59 22.20 -29.50
N VAL A 10 22.23 21.62 -30.52
CA VAL A 10 22.21 20.17 -30.74
C VAL A 10 22.88 19.44 -29.57
N PHE A 11 24.02 19.94 -29.09
CA PHE A 11 24.73 19.32 -27.97
C PHE A 11 23.90 19.35 -26.67
N MET A 12 23.23 20.47 -26.38
CA MET A 12 22.34 20.61 -25.23
C MET A 12 21.14 19.64 -25.30
N GLY A 13 20.58 19.45 -26.51
CA GLY A 13 19.50 18.48 -26.73
C GLY A 13 19.93 17.05 -26.42
N VAL A 14 21.13 16.65 -26.84
CA VAL A 14 21.69 15.32 -26.55
C VAL A 14 21.89 15.12 -25.04
N VAL A 15 22.45 16.13 -24.35
CA VAL A 15 22.64 16.08 -22.89
C VAL A 15 21.31 15.92 -22.15
N ALA A 16 20.27 16.64 -22.56
CA ALA A 16 18.93 16.54 -21.95
C ALA A 16 18.32 15.15 -22.13
N ILE A 17 18.48 14.53 -23.30
CA ILE A 17 18.00 13.16 -23.57
C ILE A 17 18.73 12.13 -22.70
N VAL A 18 20.05 12.26 -22.55
CA VAL A 18 20.85 11.37 -21.69
C VAL A 18 20.39 11.48 -20.23
N ILE A 19 20.29 12.69 -19.70
CA ILE A 19 19.85 12.92 -18.30
C ILE A 19 18.42 12.39 -18.11
N GLY A 20 17.50 12.71 -19.03
CA GLY A 20 16.12 12.24 -18.98
C GLY A 20 16.01 10.72 -19.00
N GLY A 21 16.78 10.06 -19.86
CA GLY A 21 16.85 8.59 -19.93
C GLY A 21 17.40 7.96 -18.65
N HIS A 22 18.45 8.54 -18.07
CA HIS A 22 19.01 8.08 -16.78
C HIS A 22 18.02 8.24 -15.62
N VAL A 23 17.34 9.37 -15.53
CA VAL A 23 16.33 9.63 -14.49
C VAL A 23 15.12 8.70 -14.64
N TYR A 24 14.61 8.53 -15.87
CA TYR A 24 13.49 7.63 -16.14
C TYR A 24 13.84 6.16 -15.81
N SER A 25 15.06 5.74 -16.14
CA SER A 25 15.56 4.40 -15.82
C SER A 25 15.68 4.20 -14.30
N LYS A 26 16.11 5.23 -13.56
CA LYS A 26 16.19 5.20 -12.09
C LYS A 26 14.80 5.22 -11.45
N GLN A 27 13.84 5.95 -12.01
CA GLN A 27 12.48 6.00 -11.49
C GLN A 27 11.76 4.65 -11.64
N SER A 28 12.00 3.91 -12.72
CA SER A 28 11.50 2.53 -12.87
C SER A 28 12.13 1.55 -11.86
N SER A 29 13.26 1.91 -11.23
CA SER A 29 13.92 1.12 -10.20
C SER A 29 13.49 1.48 -8.77
N VAL A 30 12.67 2.53 -8.59
CA VAL A 30 11.94 2.76 -7.33
C VAL A 30 10.74 1.82 -7.31
N LYS A 31 11.02 0.52 -7.35
CA LYS A 31 10.10 -0.45 -6.78
C LYS A 31 10.11 -0.16 -5.29
N MET A 32 9.06 0.49 -4.78
CA MET A 32 8.79 0.39 -3.35
C MET A 32 8.86 -1.10 -3.01
N SER A 33 9.73 -1.45 -2.06
CA SER A 33 9.84 -2.82 -1.58
C SER A 33 8.45 -3.26 -1.14
N SER A 34 8.04 -4.48 -1.53
CA SER A 34 6.77 -5.07 -1.08
C SER A 34 6.61 -4.96 0.45
N LEU A 35 7.73 -5.10 1.16
CA LEU A 35 7.85 -4.92 2.61
C LEU A 35 7.40 -3.55 3.13
N MET A 36 7.57 -2.47 2.36
CA MET A 36 7.13 -1.14 2.79
C MET A 36 5.63 -0.93 2.56
N LEU A 37 5.04 -1.61 1.57
CA LEU A 37 3.60 -1.56 1.29
C LEU A 37 2.81 -2.46 2.25
N GLU A 38 3.35 -3.63 2.60
CA GLU A 38 2.75 -4.59 3.52
C GLU A 38 2.60 -4.00 4.94
N ASN A 39 3.55 -3.18 5.38
CA ASN A 39 3.46 -2.48 6.67
C ASN A 39 2.40 -1.36 6.67
N ILE A 40 2.06 -0.80 5.51
CA ILE A 40 1.01 0.22 5.39
C ILE A 40 -0.36 -0.44 5.41
N GLU A 41 -0.51 -1.60 4.76
CA GLU A 41 -1.74 -2.39 4.81
C GLU A 41 -1.98 -2.99 6.20
N ALA A 42 -0.94 -3.47 6.90
CA ALA A 42 -1.08 -3.93 8.30
C ALA A 42 -1.43 -2.81 9.30
N LEU A 43 -1.10 -1.55 9.00
CA LEU A 43 -1.42 -0.40 9.86
C LEU A 43 -2.78 0.26 9.52
N ALA A 44 -3.31 -0.01 8.32
CA ALA A 44 -4.62 0.45 7.86
C ALA A 44 -5.68 -0.65 7.87
N ASP A 45 -5.32 -1.88 8.28
CA ASP A 45 -6.30 -2.90 8.61
C ASP A 45 -7.07 -2.39 9.84
N SER A 46 -8.30 -1.98 9.58
CA SER A 46 -9.20 -1.56 10.64
C SER A 46 -9.37 -2.75 11.58
N GLU A 47 -8.90 -2.62 12.82
CA GLU A 47 -9.38 -3.47 13.90
C GLU A 47 -10.87 -3.19 14.07
N THR A 48 -11.70 -3.88 13.29
CA THR A 48 -13.12 -3.93 13.54
C THR A 48 -13.28 -4.60 14.88
N ASP A 49 -13.71 -3.84 15.88
CA ASP A 49 -14.25 -4.30 17.17
C ASP A 49 -15.58 -5.06 16.92
N GLY A 50 -15.49 -6.06 16.04
CA GLY A 50 -16.56 -6.56 15.19
C GLY A 50 -17.07 -7.89 15.69
N VAL A 51 -17.31 -8.00 17.00
CA VAL A 51 -18.05 -9.16 17.48
C VAL A 51 -19.52 -8.99 17.11
N HIS A 52 -20.05 -9.90 16.31
CA HIS A 52 -21.45 -9.89 15.89
C HIS A 52 -22.13 -11.16 16.33
N CYS A 53 -23.24 -11.05 17.05
CA CYS A 53 -23.97 -12.19 17.61
C CYS A 53 -25.30 -12.39 16.88
N PHE A 54 -25.56 -13.63 16.44
CA PHE A 54 -26.64 -13.95 15.52
C PHE A 54 -27.65 -14.93 16.11
N GLY A 55 -28.93 -14.54 16.07
CA GLY A 55 -30.06 -15.37 16.47
C GLY A 55 -30.10 -15.66 17.97
N LYS A 56 -31.02 -16.53 18.39
CA LYS A 56 -31.11 -17.07 19.75
C LYS A 56 -30.71 -18.54 19.72
N GLY A 57 -29.88 -18.97 20.66
CA GLY A 57 -29.34 -20.33 20.67
C GLY A 57 -28.79 -20.72 22.04
N LEU A 58 -27.68 -21.46 22.07
CA LEU A 58 -27.04 -21.94 23.30
C LEU A 58 -25.58 -21.45 23.45
N VAL A 59 -25.03 -20.82 22.41
CA VAL A 59 -23.67 -20.27 22.40
C VAL A 59 -23.67 -18.94 23.14
N ASP A 60 -22.66 -18.70 23.97
CA ASP A 60 -22.54 -17.46 24.73
C ASP A 60 -21.88 -16.37 23.88
N CYS A 61 -22.59 -15.24 23.67
CA CYS A 61 -22.02 -14.09 22.98
C CYS A 61 -21.04 -13.35 23.90
N PRO A 62 -19.77 -13.12 23.52
CA PRO A 62 -18.78 -12.50 24.40
C PRO A 62 -19.03 -11.00 24.64
N LEU A 63 -19.93 -10.35 23.89
CA LEU A 63 -20.29 -8.94 24.12
C LEU A 63 -21.21 -8.73 25.31
N ASN A 64 -22.17 -9.62 25.52
CA ASN A 64 -23.30 -9.41 26.44
C ASN A 64 -23.77 -10.69 27.15
N HIS A 65 -23.10 -11.82 26.94
CA HIS A 65 -23.46 -13.14 27.50
C HIS A 65 -24.88 -13.61 27.15
N ASP A 66 -25.46 -13.06 26.08
CA ASP A 66 -26.72 -13.56 25.55
C ASP A 66 -26.49 -14.89 24.82
N LYS A 67 -27.50 -15.76 24.93
CA LYS A 67 -27.48 -17.06 24.27
C LYS A 67 -27.89 -16.95 22.81
N VAL A 68 -26.93 -17.12 21.91
CA VAL A 68 -27.06 -16.97 20.46
C VAL A 68 -26.75 -18.27 19.71
N TYR A 69 -27.07 -18.33 18.43
CA TYR A 69 -26.79 -19.51 17.60
C TYR A 69 -25.30 -19.56 17.21
N MET A 70 -24.75 -18.40 16.85
CA MET A 70 -23.35 -18.23 16.47
C MET A 70 -22.95 -16.77 16.70
N TYR A 71 -21.66 -16.52 16.88
CA TYR A 71 -21.11 -15.18 16.78
C TYR A 71 -19.91 -15.17 15.82
N ASP A 72 -19.71 -14.06 15.14
CA ASP A 72 -18.51 -13.77 14.37
C ASP A 72 -17.63 -12.85 15.20
N ALA A 73 -16.32 -13.13 15.25
CA ALA A 73 -15.37 -12.31 15.99
C ALA A 73 -14.05 -12.27 15.20
N PRO A 74 -13.36 -11.13 15.18
CA PRO A 74 -12.04 -11.06 14.57
C PRO A 74 -11.10 -12.04 15.26
N TYR A 75 -10.19 -12.63 14.48
CA TYR A 75 -9.19 -13.55 14.99
C TYR A 75 -8.34 -12.85 16.07
N SER A 76 -8.47 -13.29 17.33
CA SER A 76 -7.57 -12.84 18.40
C SER A 76 -6.28 -13.66 18.32
N LEU A 77 -5.15 -13.00 18.05
CA LEU A 77 -3.81 -13.59 18.11
C LEU A 77 -3.30 -13.80 19.56
N TYR A 78 -4.17 -13.65 20.56
CA TYR A 78 -3.86 -13.88 21.97
C TYR A 78 -4.52 -15.17 22.48
N TYR A 79 -3.96 -16.31 22.06
CA TYR A 79 -3.97 -17.56 22.81
C TYR A 79 -2.54 -18.09 22.92
#